data_AF-A0A529M4S2-F1
#
_entry.id   AF-A0A529M4S2-F1
#
_cell.length_a   1.000
_cell.length_b   1.000
_cell.length_c   1.000
_cell.angle_alpha   90.00
_cell.angle_beta   90.00
_cell.angle_gamma   90.00
#
_symmetry.space_group_name_H-M   'P 1'
#
loop_
_entity.id
_entity.type
_entity.pdbx_description
1 polymer ?
#
loop_
_entity_poly.entity_id
_entity_poly.type
_entity_poly.pdbx_seq_one_letter_code
_entity_poly.pdbx_strand_id
1 'polypeptide(L)'
;MQHMCIAYDIATDATNPTSYVSDHLPVRIDLDLDRPFASIATSEQINMPIGSADKIFDGFLVEGQMHWICIMDPGGYAIDLTLGGPDVRMDIFTADNLSVPVKPFSIQDEGGPHQEKMTRFALPLAPFLIRIAHPSRRGERRYRVRVHRYAGTSRLDAIPLQRNAPFVAQAKAGAPHSLDDPSTPDFDEMDTVWFCAALDTEPDGSLNANSTISINNADMDAFGLLVVVCKPGSSDLALLDKVDAGPAVVSQVGYDRPLNGYFLAQRRDPGFTAERFT
;
A
#
# COMPACT_ATOMS: atom_id res chain seq x y z
N MET A 1 -6.26 -26.85 -7.81
CA MET A 1 -6.68 -26.17 -9.06
C MET A 1 -5.48 -25.40 -9.58
N GLN A 2 -5.18 -25.43 -10.89
CA GLN A 2 -4.02 -24.74 -11.47
C GLN A 2 -4.44 -23.39 -12.06
N HIS A 3 -3.53 -22.41 -12.08
CA HIS A 3 -3.81 -21.06 -12.57
C HIS A 3 -2.95 -20.74 -13.80
N MET A 4 -3.57 -20.14 -14.82
CA MET A 4 -2.92 -19.69 -16.05
C MET A 4 -3.07 -18.17 -16.20
N CYS A 5 -1.99 -17.48 -16.51
CA CYS A 5 -1.97 -16.04 -16.75
C CYS A 5 -1.13 -15.67 -17.98
N ILE A 6 -1.25 -14.42 -18.42
CA ILE A 6 -0.43 -13.90 -19.52
C ILE A 6 0.97 -13.61 -18.97
N ALA A 7 1.99 -14.11 -19.66
CA ALA A 7 3.38 -13.87 -19.33
C ALA A 7 3.86 -12.54 -19.96
N TYR A 8 3.36 -11.42 -19.45
CA TYR A 8 3.69 -10.10 -20.02
C TYR A 8 5.19 -9.80 -20.03
N ASP A 9 5.96 -10.33 -19.09
CA ASP A 9 7.42 -10.25 -19.08
C ASP A 9 8.08 -10.85 -20.33
N ILE A 10 7.42 -11.80 -20.99
CA ILE A 10 7.85 -12.39 -22.27
C ILE A 10 7.32 -11.58 -23.45
N ALA A 11 6.11 -11.04 -23.35
CA ALA A 11 5.47 -10.26 -24.42
C ALA A 11 6.05 -8.85 -24.57
N THR A 12 6.52 -8.25 -23.47
CA THR A 12 7.04 -6.89 -23.39
C THR A 12 8.43 -6.91 -22.80
N ASP A 13 9.42 -7.36 -23.58
CA ASP A 13 10.81 -7.12 -23.23
C ASP A 13 11.06 -5.60 -23.30
N ALA A 14 11.23 -4.96 -22.15
CA ALA A 14 11.45 -3.51 -22.06
C ALA A 14 12.72 -3.05 -22.79
N THR A 15 13.66 -3.95 -23.04
CA THR A 15 14.91 -3.67 -23.77
C THR A 15 14.78 -3.87 -25.28
N ASN A 16 13.74 -4.58 -25.72
CA ASN A 16 13.45 -4.80 -27.13
C ASN A 16 11.94 -4.99 -27.34
N PRO A 17 11.16 -3.88 -27.39
CA PRO A 17 9.70 -3.95 -27.56
C PRO A 17 9.27 -4.53 -28.92
N THR A 18 10.20 -4.74 -29.86
CA THR A 18 9.98 -5.43 -31.14
C THR A 18 10.29 -6.93 -31.12
N SER A 19 10.71 -7.49 -29.97
CA SER A 19 11.16 -8.89 -29.88
C SER A 19 10.02 -9.91 -29.93
N TYR A 20 8.80 -9.51 -29.55
CA TYR A 20 7.66 -10.40 -29.56
C TYR A 20 7.01 -10.44 -30.95
N VAL A 21 7.35 -11.47 -31.71
CA VAL A 21 6.95 -11.63 -33.13
C VAL A 21 5.72 -12.50 -33.33
N SER A 22 5.05 -12.94 -32.25
CA SER A 22 3.86 -13.77 -32.33
C SER A 22 2.58 -12.93 -32.25
N ASP A 23 1.55 -13.37 -32.97
CA ASP A 23 0.18 -12.86 -32.94
C ASP A 23 -0.63 -13.41 -31.75
N HIS A 24 -0.12 -14.41 -31.04
CA HIS A 24 -0.71 -14.96 -29.82
C HIS A 24 -0.04 -14.39 -28.59
N LEU A 25 -0.72 -14.29 -27.44
CA LEU A 25 -0.08 -13.87 -26.18
C LEU A 25 0.62 -15.06 -25.51
N PRO A 26 1.83 -14.88 -24.92
CA PRO A 26 2.50 -15.95 -24.20
C PRO A 26 1.77 -16.18 -22.87
N VAL A 27 1.64 -17.44 -22.47
CA VAL A 27 0.98 -17.83 -21.23
C VAL A 27 1.96 -18.48 -20.26
N ARG A 28 1.76 -18.21 -18.97
CA ARG A 28 2.42 -18.89 -17.86
C ARG A 28 1.37 -19.68 -17.09
N ILE A 29 1.76 -20.84 -16.60
CA ILE A 29 0.95 -21.66 -15.70
C ILE A 29 1.70 -21.88 -14.40
N ASP A 30 1.01 -21.68 -13.29
CA ASP A 30 1.49 -22.01 -11.95
C ASP A 30 1.06 -23.44 -11.63
N LEU A 31 2.04 -24.34 -11.58
CA LEU A 31 1.86 -25.76 -11.32
C LEU A 31 2.50 -26.14 -9.99
N ASP A 32 1.71 -26.72 -9.09
CA ASP A 32 2.17 -27.26 -7.80
C ASP A 32 1.47 -28.59 -7.52
N LEU A 33 2.00 -29.33 -6.57
CA LEU A 33 1.36 -30.51 -5.99
C LEU A 33 0.08 -30.12 -5.27
N ASP A 34 -0.87 -31.06 -5.19
CA ASP A 34 -2.09 -30.87 -4.42
C ASP A 34 -1.78 -30.89 -2.92
N ARG A 35 -1.63 -29.70 -2.34
CA ARG A 35 -1.34 -29.48 -0.92
C ARG A 35 -2.01 -28.18 -0.45
N PRO A 36 -2.12 -27.95 0.87
CA PRO A 36 -2.68 -26.72 1.39
C PRO A 36 -2.00 -25.49 0.80
N PHE A 37 -2.81 -24.50 0.43
CA PHE A 37 -2.37 -23.17 0.01
C PHE A 37 -1.48 -23.13 -1.25
N ALA A 38 -1.42 -24.22 -2.02
CA ALA A 38 -0.63 -24.32 -3.23
C ALA A 38 -1.28 -23.70 -4.48
N SER A 39 -2.53 -23.27 -4.36
CA SER A 39 -3.24 -22.61 -5.46
C SER A 39 -4.08 -21.46 -4.94
N ILE A 40 -4.47 -20.58 -5.85
CA ILE A 40 -5.40 -19.48 -5.56
C ILE A 40 -6.72 -20.00 -4.97
N ALA A 41 -7.28 -21.08 -5.53
CA ALA A 41 -8.52 -21.66 -5.04
C ALA A 41 -8.41 -22.26 -3.64
N THR A 42 -7.19 -22.58 -3.19
CA THR A 42 -6.91 -23.17 -1.89
C THR A 42 -6.08 -22.25 -1.00
N SER A 43 -5.96 -20.96 -1.35
CA SER A 43 -5.08 -19.99 -0.68
C SER A 43 -5.43 -19.84 0.80
N GLU A 44 -4.44 -19.53 1.62
CA GLU A 44 -4.65 -19.19 3.03
C GLU A 44 -5.39 -17.85 3.12
N GLN A 45 -6.68 -17.88 3.49
CA GLN A 45 -7.50 -16.68 3.58
C GLN A 45 -7.30 -15.97 4.92
N ILE A 46 -7.01 -14.68 4.87
CA ILE A 46 -6.71 -13.88 6.07
C ILE A 46 -7.48 -12.57 6.02
N ASN A 47 -8.13 -12.26 7.14
CA ASN A 47 -8.63 -10.93 7.44
C ASN A 47 -7.57 -10.17 8.23
N MET A 48 -7.29 -8.94 7.80
CA MET A 48 -6.38 -7.98 8.41
C MET A 48 -7.19 -6.74 8.77
N PRO A 49 -8.11 -6.74 9.75
CA PRO A 49 -8.86 -5.54 10.11
C PRO A 49 -7.92 -4.42 10.58
N ILE A 50 -8.35 -3.16 10.49
CA ILE A 50 -7.49 -2.01 10.85
C ILE A 50 -7.07 -2.08 12.32
N GLY A 51 -5.78 -1.81 12.56
CA GLY A 51 -5.15 -1.92 13.87
C GLY A 51 -4.98 -3.35 14.36
N SER A 52 -5.06 -4.35 13.46
CA SER A 52 -4.56 -5.70 13.72
C SER A 52 -3.05 -5.66 13.92
N ALA A 53 -2.55 -6.49 14.83
CA ALA A 53 -1.12 -6.76 14.91
C ALA A 53 -0.60 -7.39 13.62
N ASP A 54 0.70 -7.24 13.40
CA ASP A 54 1.39 -7.83 12.25
C ASP A 54 1.14 -9.35 12.17
N LYS A 55 0.98 -9.83 10.93
CA LYS A 55 0.92 -11.26 10.65
C LYS A 55 2.25 -11.73 10.13
N ILE A 56 2.66 -12.88 10.64
CA ILE A 56 3.88 -13.57 10.22
C ILE A 56 3.45 -14.90 9.62
N PHE A 57 3.86 -15.13 8.38
CA PHE A 57 3.67 -16.38 7.65
C PHE A 57 5.01 -17.06 7.52
N ASP A 58 5.16 -18.21 8.17
CA ASP A 58 6.36 -19.01 8.17
C ASP A 58 6.11 -20.33 7.44
N GLY A 59 7.09 -20.79 6.67
CA GLY A 59 7.00 -22.11 6.06
C GLY A 59 8.27 -22.53 5.35
N PHE A 60 8.15 -23.63 4.62
CA PHE A 60 9.19 -24.15 3.74
C PHE A 60 8.58 -24.48 2.38
N LEU A 61 9.40 -24.33 1.33
CA LEU A 61 9.07 -24.67 -0.04
C LEU A 61 10.16 -25.61 -0.56
N VAL A 62 9.76 -26.74 -1.13
CA VAL A 62 10.64 -27.51 -1.99
C VAL A 62 10.54 -27.01 -3.44
N GLU A 63 11.38 -27.55 -4.30
CA GLU A 63 11.58 -27.13 -5.69
C GLU A 63 10.25 -26.91 -6.45
N GLY A 64 10.04 -25.68 -6.95
CA GLY A 64 8.87 -25.32 -7.75
C GLY A 64 7.57 -25.09 -6.95
N GLN A 65 7.59 -25.24 -5.63
CA GLN A 65 6.41 -25.02 -4.79
C GLN A 65 6.11 -23.54 -4.56
N MET A 66 4.82 -23.25 -4.33
CA MET A 66 4.26 -21.92 -4.11
C MET A 66 3.30 -21.88 -2.90
N HIS A 67 3.41 -20.89 -2.02
CA HIS A 67 2.39 -20.59 -1.02
C HIS A 67 1.59 -19.36 -1.47
N TRP A 68 0.27 -19.53 -1.62
CA TRP A 68 -0.69 -18.48 -1.88
C TRP A 68 -1.41 -18.05 -0.61
N ILE A 69 -1.35 -16.76 -0.30
CA ILE A 69 -2.10 -16.11 0.76
C ILE A 69 -3.10 -15.15 0.10
N CYS A 70 -4.33 -15.12 0.58
CA CYS A 70 -5.39 -14.23 0.09
C CYS A 70 -5.84 -13.31 1.24
N ILE A 71 -5.59 -12.01 1.09
CA ILE A 71 -6.01 -11.01 2.08
C ILE A 71 -7.34 -10.41 1.60
N MET A 72 -8.33 -10.44 2.50
CA MET A 72 -9.72 -10.08 2.18
C MET A 72 -10.06 -8.62 2.49
N ASP A 73 -9.14 -7.90 3.12
CA ASP A 73 -9.32 -6.51 3.51
C ASP A 73 -8.56 -5.59 2.53
N PRO A 74 -9.17 -4.49 2.04
CA PRO A 74 -8.47 -3.48 1.26
C PRO A 74 -7.67 -2.56 2.19
N GLY A 75 -6.62 -1.92 1.70
CA GLY A 75 -5.88 -0.95 2.50
C GLY A 75 -4.48 -0.65 2.01
N GLY A 76 -3.74 0.07 2.84
CA GLY A 76 -2.30 0.19 2.71
C GLY A 76 -1.61 -0.92 3.50
N TYR A 77 -0.59 -1.54 2.91
CA TYR A 77 0.15 -2.62 3.56
C TYR A 77 1.66 -2.43 3.46
N ALA A 78 2.37 -2.82 4.52
CA ALA A 78 3.79 -3.11 4.48
C ALA A 78 3.95 -4.64 4.41
N ILE A 79 4.63 -5.14 3.39
CA ILE A 79 4.79 -6.58 3.15
C ILE A 79 6.25 -6.85 2.84
N ASP A 80 6.87 -7.77 3.58
CA ASP A 80 8.29 -8.06 3.41
C ASP A 80 8.64 -9.53 3.59
N LEU A 81 9.57 -10.00 2.76
CA LEU A 81 10.14 -11.35 2.82
C LEU A 81 11.37 -11.33 3.72
N THR A 82 11.14 -11.48 5.03
CA THR A 82 12.17 -11.37 6.07
C THR A 82 13.09 -12.60 6.16
N LEU A 83 12.67 -13.74 5.58
CA LEU A 83 13.49 -14.94 5.40
C LEU A 83 13.13 -15.57 4.06
N GLY A 84 14.13 -16.09 3.34
CA GLY A 84 13.94 -16.72 2.02
C GLY A 84 15.20 -16.68 1.16
N GLY A 85 15.96 -15.60 1.28
CA GLY A 85 17.15 -15.37 0.45
C GLY A 85 16.78 -15.16 -1.03
N PRO A 86 17.76 -15.20 -1.95
CA PRO A 86 17.53 -14.93 -3.37
C PRO A 86 16.72 -16.01 -4.10
N ASP A 87 16.58 -17.19 -3.49
CA ASP A 87 15.90 -18.34 -4.08
C ASP A 87 14.39 -18.31 -3.85
N VAL A 88 13.88 -17.47 -2.95
CA VAL A 88 12.44 -17.31 -2.71
C VAL A 88 11.98 -15.98 -3.28
N ARG A 89 10.95 -16.05 -4.12
CA ARG A 89 10.30 -14.88 -4.74
C ARG A 89 8.98 -14.61 -4.07
N MET A 90 8.70 -13.33 -3.82
CA MET A 90 7.40 -12.86 -3.35
C MET A 90 6.82 -11.90 -4.39
N ASP A 91 5.63 -12.19 -4.88
CA ASP A 91 4.86 -11.31 -5.77
C ASP A 91 3.49 -11.05 -5.16
N ILE A 92 2.93 -9.87 -5.41
CA ILE A 92 1.58 -9.49 -4.96
C ILE A 92 0.72 -9.24 -6.19
N PHE A 93 -0.53 -9.71 -6.19
CA PHE A 93 -1.46 -9.58 -7.30
C PHE A 93 -2.81 -9.09 -6.81
N THR A 94 -3.50 -8.32 -7.64
CA THR A 94 -4.94 -8.07 -7.43
C THR A 94 -5.74 -9.28 -7.92
N ALA A 95 -6.93 -9.51 -7.36
CA ALA A 95 -7.76 -10.65 -7.75
C ALA A 95 -8.20 -10.62 -9.22
N ASP A 96 -8.27 -9.43 -9.84
CA ASP A 96 -8.62 -9.24 -11.25
C ASP A 96 -7.42 -9.34 -12.21
N ASN A 97 -6.18 -9.27 -11.71
CA ASN A 97 -4.97 -9.36 -12.54
C ASN A 97 -3.86 -10.16 -11.86
N LEU A 98 -3.81 -11.45 -12.21
CA LEU A 98 -2.78 -12.39 -11.78
C LEU A 98 -1.60 -12.50 -12.77
N SER A 99 -1.59 -11.67 -13.81
CA SER A 99 -0.54 -11.65 -14.84
C SER A 99 0.60 -10.72 -14.46
N VAL A 100 0.28 -9.57 -13.87
CA VAL A 100 1.23 -8.51 -13.53
C VAL A 100 1.22 -8.27 -12.03
N PRO A 101 2.36 -8.43 -11.33
CA PRO A 101 2.44 -8.10 -9.92
C PRO A 101 2.18 -6.61 -9.67
N VAL A 102 1.51 -6.31 -8.55
CA VAL A 102 1.33 -4.95 -8.04
C VAL A 102 2.70 -4.34 -7.76
N LYS A 103 2.90 -3.13 -8.26
CA LYS A 103 4.14 -2.40 -8.01
C LYS A 103 4.16 -1.87 -6.58
N PRO A 104 5.31 -1.89 -5.91
CA PRO A 104 5.49 -1.22 -4.64
C PRO A 104 5.07 0.25 -4.72
N PHE A 105 4.43 0.72 -3.66
CA PHE A 105 4.27 2.13 -3.38
C PHE A 105 5.59 2.65 -2.80
N SER A 106 6.16 3.69 -3.41
CA SER A 106 7.41 4.29 -2.95
C SER A 106 7.25 5.79 -2.80
N ILE A 107 7.80 6.32 -1.72
CA ILE A 107 7.98 7.75 -1.47
C ILE A 107 9.49 8.03 -1.35
N GLN A 108 9.98 9.11 -1.97
CA GLN A 108 11.40 9.51 -1.95
C GLN A 108 11.75 10.14 -0.60
N ASP A 109 11.87 9.37 0.48
CA ASP A 109 12.56 9.70 1.75
C ASP A 109 11.88 8.97 2.90
N GLU A 110 12.46 7.83 3.27
CA GLU A 110 12.38 7.26 4.62
C GLU A 110 13.82 7.10 5.14
N GLY A 111 14.57 8.21 5.10
CA GLY A 111 15.93 8.34 5.61
C GLY A 111 15.95 8.50 7.12
N GLY A 112 15.48 7.50 7.86
CA GLY A 112 15.68 7.37 9.31
C GLY A 112 16.64 6.22 9.63
N PRO A 113 17.57 6.35 10.61
CA PRO A 113 18.56 5.32 10.93
C PRO A 113 17.99 4.02 11.55
N HIS A 114 16.67 3.90 11.74
CA HIS A 114 16.05 2.77 12.44
C HIS A 114 14.78 2.19 11.78
N GLN A 115 14.45 2.51 10.53
CA GLN A 115 13.29 1.91 9.89
C GLN A 115 13.63 0.56 9.25
N GLU A 116 13.02 -0.51 9.76
CA GLU A 116 12.87 -1.76 9.03
C GLU A 116 12.11 -1.44 7.73
N LYS A 117 12.83 -1.40 6.61
CA LYS A 117 12.32 -1.02 5.29
C LYS A 117 11.40 -2.09 4.72
N MET A 118 10.21 -2.26 5.30
CA MET A 118 9.19 -3.08 4.70
C MET A 118 8.68 -2.43 3.40
N THR A 119 8.43 -3.24 2.38
CA THR A 119 7.96 -2.74 1.09
C THR A 119 6.49 -2.34 1.21
N ARG A 120 6.15 -1.11 0.83
CA ARG A 120 4.77 -0.59 0.93
C ARG A 120 3.96 -0.91 -0.32
N PHE A 121 2.66 -1.08 -0.15
CA PHE A 121 1.70 -1.30 -1.22
C PHE A 121 0.40 -0.54 -0.92
N ALA A 122 -0.13 0.17 -1.92
CA ALA A 122 -1.48 0.72 -1.89
C ALA A 122 -2.43 -0.25 -2.59
N LEU A 123 -3.34 -0.88 -1.84
CA LEU A 123 -4.22 -1.95 -2.31
C LEU A 123 -5.68 -1.55 -2.04
N PRO A 124 -6.25 -0.62 -2.83
CA PRO A 124 -7.60 -0.07 -2.59
C PRO A 124 -8.73 -1.09 -2.75
N LEU A 125 -8.46 -2.20 -3.45
CA LEU A 125 -9.43 -3.25 -3.73
C LEU A 125 -9.00 -4.55 -3.05
N ALA A 126 -9.99 -5.30 -2.59
CA ALA A 126 -9.83 -6.63 -2.05
C ALA A 126 -10.76 -7.63 -2.78
N PRO A 127 -10.42 -8.93 -2.80
CA PRO A 127 -9.19 -9.49 -2.25
C PRO A 127 -7.95 -9.19 -3.09
N PHE A 128 -6.78 -9.30 -2.46
CA PHE A 128 -5.49 -9.36 -3.15
C PHE A 128 -4.70 -10.58 -2.66
N LEU A 129 -3.74 -11.02 -3.47
CA LEU A 129 -3.03 -12.27 -3.26
C LEU A 129 -1.54 -12.05 -3.16
N ILE A 130 -0.92 -12.77 -2.23
CA ILE A 130 0.53 -12.85 -2.10
C ILE A 130 0.93 -14.25 -2.55
N ARG A 131 1.86 -14.32 -3.51
CA ARG A 131 2.47 -15.57 -3.97
C ARG A 131 3.91 -15.62 -3.50
N ILE A 132 4.24 -16.63 -2.71
CA ILE A 132 5.59 -16.95 -2.27
C ILE A 132 6.04 -18.18 -3.03
N ALA A 133 7.06 -18.09 -3.86
CA ALA A 133 7.49 -19.17 -4.74
C ALA A 133 8.97 -19.49 -4.55
N HIS A 134 9.34 -20.77 -4.69
CA HIS A 134 10.73 -21.19 -4.83
C HIS A 134 10.99 -21.53 -6.32
N PRO A 135 11.30 -20.53 -7.17
CA PRO A 135 11.51 -20.75 -8.60
C PRO A 135 12.76 -21.60 -8.89
N SER A 136 13.76 -21.55 -7.99
CA SER A 136 14.93 -22.42 -8.09
C SER A 136 14.51 -23.88 -7.88
N ARG A 137 14.91 -24.74 -8.81
CA ARG A 137 14.66 -26.19 -8.73
C ARG A 137 15.79 -26.89 -7.98
N ARG A 138 16.22 -26.32 -6.84
CA ARG A 138 17.31 -26.89 -6.02
C ARG A 138 17.04 -26.76 -4.52
N GLY A 139 16.72 -27.90 -3.91
CA GLY A 139 16.65 -28.07 -2.47
C GLY A 139 15.40 -27.48 -1.81
N GLU A 140 15.44 -27.44 -0.48
CA GLU A 140 14.41 -26.84 0.35
C GLU A 140 14.81 -25.42 0.77
N ARG A 141 13.83 -24.52 0.83
CA ARG A 141 14.02 -23.16 1.35
C ARG A 141 12.95 -22.82 2.37
N ARG A 142 13.38 -22.30 3.51
CA ARG A 142 12.49 -21.69 4.49
C ARG A 142 12.19 -20.26 4.06
N TYR A 143 10.98 -19.80 4.33
CA TYR A 143 10.60 -18.41 4.15
C TYR A 143 9.86 -17.87 5.37
N ARG A 144 9.89 -16.55 5.51
CA ARG A 144 9.08 -15.79 6.46
C ARG A 144 8.60 -14.52 5.80
N VAL A 145 7.30 -14.33 5.73
CA VAL A 145 6.67 -13.10 5.24
C VAL A 145 6.03 -12.38 6.42
N ARG A 146 6.33 -11.10 6.57
CA ARG A 146 5.68 -10.22 7.53
C ARG A 146 4.71 -9.31 6.78
N VAL A 147 3.48 -9.19 7.28
CA VAL A 147 2.43 -8.34 6.74
C VAL A 147 1.92 -7.42 7.83
N HIS A 148 1.96 -6.13 7.55
CA HIS A 148 1.45 -5.06 8.40
C HIS A 148 0.38 -4.28 7.62
N ARG A 149 -0.77 -3.99 8.23
CA ARG A 149 -1.80 -3.09 7.63
C ARG A 149 -1.66 -1.72 8.27
N TYR A 150 -1.42 -0.71 7.44
CA TYR A 150 -1.33 0.68 7.88
C TYR A 150 -2.66 1.16 8.46
N ALA A 151 -2.61 1.80 9.63
CA ALA A 151 -3.80 2.31 10.31
C ALA A 151 -3.89 3.85 10.33
N GLY A 152 -2.86 4.56 9.84
CA GLY A 152 -2.84 6.02 9.80
C GLY A 152 -2.60 6.65 11.16
N THR A 153 -2.04 5.91 12.12
CA THR A 153 -1.82 6.37 13.51
C THR A 153 -0.57 7.22 13.67
N SER A 154 0.22 7.45 12.63
CA SER A 154 1.32 8.40 12.68
C SER A 154 1.79 8.64 11.27
N ARG A 155 2.71 9.59 11.10
CA ARG A 155 3.43 9.75 9.84
C ARG A 155 4.09 8.45 9.35
N LEU A 156 4.61 7.63 10.28
CA LEU A 156 5.29 6.37 9.93
C LEU A 156 4.31 5.24 9.60
N ASP A 157 3.09 5.34 10.12
CA ASP A 157 1.98 4.41 9.88
C ASP A 157 0.98 5.00 8.87
N ALA A 158 1.40 6.00 8.09
CA ALA A 158 0.53 6.71 7.17
C ALA A 158 0.02 5.79 6.06
N ILE A 159 -1.27 5.86 5.78
CA ILE A 159 -1.91 5.00 4.79
C ILE A 159 -1.50 5.46 3.38
N PRO A 160 -0.85 4.62 2.56
CA PRO A 160 -0.50 4.94 1.19
C PRO A 160 -1.73 5.03 0.28
N LEU A 161 -1.82 6.13 -0.47
CA LEU A 161 -2.88 6.41 -1.43
C LEU A 161 -2.36 6.28 -2.87
N GLN A 162 -3.11 5.58 -3.70
CA GLN A 162 -2.83 5.47 -5.14
C GLN A 162 -3.40 6.69 -5.88
N ARG A 163 -2.62 7.28 -6.79
CA ARG A 163 -3.09 8.39 -7.64
C ARG A 163 -4.28 7.96 -8.50
N ASN A 164 -5.28 8.83 -8.61
CA ASN A 164 -6.49 8.64 -9.44
C ASN A 164 -7.32 7.38 -9.10
N ALA A 165 -7.14 6.81 -7.91
CA ALA A 165 -7.95 5.71 -7.43
C ALA A 165 -8.72 6.14 -6.17
N PRO A 166 -10.05 5.96 -6.11
CA PRO A 166 -10.78 6.18 -4.88
C PRO A 166 -10.30 5.18 -3.83
N PHE A 167 -10.09 5.65 -2.61
CA PHE A 167 -9.68 4.83 -1.48
C PHE A 167 -10.67 5.01 -0.34
N VAL A 168 -11.25 3.90 0.12
CA VAL A 168 -12.10 3.90 1.31
C VAL A 168 -11.20 3.65 2.52
N ALA A 169 -10.89 4.71 3.24
CA ALA A 169 -10.19 4.61 4.52
C ALA A 169 -11.21 4.33 5.63
N GLN A 170 -10.99 3.26 6.38
CA GLN A 170 -11.66 3.06 7.66
C GLN A 170 -10.67 3.52 8.75
N ALA A 171 -11.13 4.20 9.79
CA ALA A 171 -10.31 4.50 10.96
C ALA A 171 -10.70 3.53 12.09
N LYS A 172 -9.72 3.00 12.84
CA LYS A 172 -10.04 2.08 13.95
C LYS A 172 -10.71 2.85 15.08
N ALA A 173 -11.94 2.50 15.39
CA ALA A 173 -12.63 3.06 16.53
C ALA A 173 -11.92 2.79 17.87
N GLY A 174 -11.63 3.84 18.65
CA GLY A 174 -11.00 3.72 19.97
C GLY A 174 -9.57 3.17 19.94
N ALA A 175 -8.88 3.20 18.78
CA ALA A 175 -7.43 3.20 18.81
C ALA A 175 -6.95 4.43 19.59
N PRO A 176 -5.73 4.43 20.16
CA PRO A 176 -5.10 5.68 20.57
C PRO A 176 -4.93 6.52 19.31
N HIS A 177 -5.96 7.30 19.00
CA HIS A 177 -5.95 8.22 17.90
C HIS A 177 -5.00 9.33 18.24
N SER A 178 -4.11 9.57 17.30
CA SER A 178 -2.81 10.12 17.59
C SER A 178 -2.93 11.60 17.82
N LEU A 179 -2.48 12.04 18.99
CA LEU A 179 -1.96 13.40 19.13
C LEU A 179 -1.05 13.63 17.93
N ASP A 180 -1.28 14.70 17.18
CA ASP A 180 -0.45 15.04 16.03
C ASP A 180 1.03 14.97 16.40
N ASP A 181 1.94 14.72 15.45
CA ASP A 181 3.36 14.93 15.77
C ASP A 181 3.51 16.40 16.20
N PRO A 182 4.11 16.75 17.36
CA PRO A 182 4.28 18.15 17.77
C PRO A 182 5.05 19.00 16.75
N SER A 183 5.76 18.38 15.81
CA SER A 183 6.40 19.03 14.66
C SER A 183 5.47 19.35 13.49
N THR A 184 4.20 18.91 13.55
CA THR A 184 3.16 19.24 12.58
C THR A 184 2.75 20.70 12.75
N PRO A 185 2.79 21.52 11.69
CA PRO A 185 2.24 22.87 11.75
C PRO A 185 0.74 22.81 12.06
N ASP A 186 0.26 23.74 12.89
CA ASP A 186 -1.12 23.72 13.42
C ASP A 186 -1.47 22.44 14.19
N PHE A 187 -0.48 21.89 14.93
CA PHE A 187 -0.69 20.81 15.91
C PHE A 187 -1.92 21.07 16.77
N ASP A 188 -2.82 20.09 16.80
CA ASP A 188 -4.04 20.06 17.60
C ASP A 188 -4.12 18.69 18.31
N GLU A 189 -4.79 18.62 19.45
CA GLU A 189 -5.01 17.36 20.21
C GLU A 189 -6.19 16.54 19.63
N MET A 190 -6.58 16.81 18.39
CA MET A 190 -7.73 16.19 17.72
C MET A 190 -7.38 14.81 17.15
N ASP A 191 -8.43 14.03 16.89
CA ASP A 191 -8.32 12.73 16.22
C ASP A 191 -7.91 12.94 14.75
N THR A 192 -6.68 12.52 14.42
CA THR A 192 -6.10 12.66 13.08
C THR A 192 -5.76 11.31 12.47
N VAL A 193 -6.11 11.13 11.19
CA VAL A 193 -5.65 10.01 10.36
C VAL A 193 -4.62 10.48 9.34
N TRP A 194 -3.47 9.82 9.33
CA TRP A 194 -2.36 10.09 8.44
C TRP A 194 -2.44 9.31 7.13
N PHE A 195 -2.29 10.02 6.03
CA PHE A 195 -2.17 9.48 4.68
C PHE A 195 -0.87 9.94 4.04
N CYS A 196 -0.35 9.14 3.11
CA CYS A 196 0.75 9.55 2.25
C CYS A 196 0.41 9.27 0.79
N ALA A 197 0.85 10.13 -0.11
CA ALA A 197 0.86 9.84 -1.53
C ALA A 197 2.21 10.20 -2.12
N ALA A 198 2.62 9.41 -3.10
CA ALA A 198 3.69 9.82 -4.00
C ALA A 198 3.18 11.03 -4.78
N LEU A 199 3.69 12.20 -4.41
CA LEU A 199 3.51 13.44 -5.14
C LEU A 199 4.54 13.43 -6.28
N ASP A 200 4.40 12.48 -7.21
CA ASP A 200 5.33 12.31 -8.31
C ASP A 200 5.11 13.37 -9.40
N THR A 201 6.16 13.57 -10.19
CA THR A 201 6.19 14.35 -11.44
C THR A 201 5.01 13.98 -12.35
N GLU A 202 4.47 14.96 -13.07
CA GLU A 202 3.44 14.69 -14.08
C GLU A 202 3.96 13.68 -15.13
N PRO A 203 3.08 12.95 -15.85
CA PRO A 203 3.50 12.00 -16.90
C PRO A 203 4.38 12.60 -17.99
N ASP A 204 4.40 13.93 -18.13
CA ASP A 204 5.25 14.69 -19.04
C ASP A 204 6.67 15.00 -18.49
N GLY A 205 6.96 14.57 -17.26
CA GLY A 205 8.23 14.81 -16.58
C GLY A 205 8.34 16.19 -15.93
N SER A 206 7.27 16.99 -15.90
CA SER A 206 7.27 18.28 -15.22
C SER A 206 7.25 18.12 -13.71
N LEU A 207 8.11 18.91 -13.05
CA LEU A 207 8.30 18.92 -11.59
C LEU A 207 7.19 19.70 -10.86
N ASN A 208 6.26 20.30 -11.61
CA ASN A 208 5.11 21.01 -11.07
C ASN A 208 3.89 20.12 -11.24
N ALA A 209 3.31 19.67 -10.14
CA ALA A 209 2.09 18.88 -10.18
C ALA A 209 1.03 19.50 -9.26
N ASN A 210 -0.22 19.37 -9.67
CA ASN A 210 -1.38 19.79 -8.90
C ASN A 210 -2.13 18.54 -8.45
N SER A 211 -2.25 18.38 -7.14
CA SER A 211 -3.05 17.31 -6.54
C SER A 211 -4.34 17.90 -6.01
N THR A 212 -5.47 17.24 -6.33
CA THR A 212 -6.76 17.52 -5.68
C THR A 212 -7.05 16.40 -4.71
N ILE A 213 -7.35 16.77 -3.46
CA ILE A 213 -7.77 15.82 -2.43
C ILE A 213 -9.12 16.26 -1.93
N SER A 214 -10.04 15.30 -1.93
CA SER A 214 -11.40 15.50 -1.45
C SER A 214 -11.71 14.41 -0.44
N ILE A 215 -12.23 14.81 0.73
CA ILE A 215 -12.85 13.88 1.66
C ILE A 215 -14.33 13.81 1.28
N ASN A 216 -14.82 12.62 0.95
CA ASN A 216 -16.25 12.36 0.72
C ASN A 216 -16.75 11.42 1.80
N ASN A 217 -17.66 11.89 2.65
CA ASN A 217 -18.19 11.14 3.80
C ASN A 217 -19.63 11.58 4.09
N ALA A 218 -20.44 10.71 4.72
CA ALA A 218 -21.74 11.10 5.24
C ALA A 218 -21.64 12.18 6.35
N ASP A 219 -20.52 12.17 7.10
CA ASP A 219 -20.20 13.11 8.19
C ASP A 219 -19.12 14.14 7.78
N MET A 220 -19.13 14.63 6.53
CA MET A 220 -18.10 15.55 6.01
C MET A 220 -17.89 16.81 6.85
N ASP A 221 -18.95 17.33 7.48
CA ASP A 221 -18.90 18.54 8.29
C ASP A 221 -18.04 18.40 9.55
N ALA A 222 -17.65 17.17 9.92
CA ALA A 222 -16.80 16.90 11.08
C ALA A 222 -15.31 16.86 10.74
N PHE A 223 -14.90 16.83 9.47
CA PHE A 223 -13.51 16.62 9.07
C PHE A 223 -12.88 17.84 8.40
N GLY A 224 -11.77 18.33 8.93
CA GLY A 224 -10.84 19.20 8.23
C GLY A 224 -9.76 18.40 7.51
N LEU A 225 -9.03 19.08 6.62
CA LEU A 225 -7.89 18.52 5.88
C LEU A 225 -6.68 19.43 6.06
N LEU A 226 -5.55 18.86 6.49
CA LEU A 226 -4.26 19.52 6.41
C LEU A 226 -3.40 18.81 5.37
N VAL A 227 -2.75 19.61 4.53
CA VAL A 227 -1.78 19.12 3.55
C VAL A 227 -0.40 19.59 3.98
N VAL A 228 0.48 18.63 4.26
CA VAL A 228 1.83 18.91 4.75
C VAL A 228 2.88 18.16 3.93
N VAL A 229 4.08 18.72 3.85
CA VAL A 229 5.22 18.10 3.17
C VAL A 229 6.45 18.14 4.05
N CYS A 230 7.35 17.17 3.89
CA CYS A 230 8.67 17.25 4.48
C CYS A 230 9.44 18.41 3.84
N LYS A 231 10.06 19.25 4.68
CA LYS A 231 10.99 20.28 4.20
C LYS A 231 12.20 19.59 3.54
N PRO A 232 12.74 20.13 2.43
CA PRO A 232 13.90 19.55 1.77
C PRO A 232 15.06 19.31 2.74
N GLY A 233 15.54 18.05 2.82
CA GLY A 233 16.66 17.67 3.69
C GLY A 233 16.37 17.73 5.20
N SER A 234 15.11 17.78 5.61
CA SER A 234 14.69 17.77 7.02
C SER A 234 13.51 16.81 7.23
N SER A 235 13.37 16.34 8.47
CA SER A 235 12.18 15.61 8.93
C SER A 235 11.02 16.54 9.30
N ASP A 236 11.25 17.85 9.36
CA ASP A 236 10.25 18.85 9.71
C ASP A 236 9.17 18.96 8.63
N LEU A 237 7.94 19.21 9.06
CA LEU A 237 6.80 19.40 8.17
C LEU A 237 6.57 20.89 7.88
N ALA A 238 6.09 21.18 6.67
CA ALA A 238 5.60 22.48 6.26
C ALA A 238 4.14 22.36 5.81
N LEU A 239 3.30 23.28 6.28
CA LEU A 239 1.90 23.37 5.86
C LEU A 239 1.84 23.96 4.46
N LEU A 240 1.17 23.26 3.55
CA LEU A 240 0.88 23.75 2.22
C LEU A 240 -0.54 24.31 2.14
N ASP A 241 -1.49 23.61 2.77
CA ASP A 241 -2.88 24.03 2.77
C ASP A 241 -3.62 23.49 3.99
N LYS A 242 -4.69 24.19 4.38
CA LYS A 242 -5.60 23.81 5.46
C LYS A 242 -7.02 24.15 5.06
N VAL A 243 -7.86 23.13 5.07
CA VAL A 243 -9.29 23.26 4.82
C VAL A 243 -10.02 22.91 6.10
N ASP A 244 -10.75 23.87 6.65
CA ASP A 244 -11.60 23.66 7.81
C ASP A 244 -12.75 22.70 7.47
N ALA A 245 -13.31 22.07 8.51
CA ALA A 245 -14.43 21.16 8.36
C ALA A 245 -15.68 21.86 7.81
N GLY A 246 -16.40 21.18 6.91
CA GLY A 246 -17.59 21.73 6.26
C GLY A 246 -18.12 20.85 5.13
N PRO A 247 -19.10 21.35 4.35
CA PRO A 247 -19.89 20.55 3.42
C PRO A 247 -19.11 20.09 2.18
N ALA A 248 -17.91 20.64 1.96
CA ALA A 248 -16.99 20.24 0.91
C ALA A 248 -15.56 20.48 1.38
N VAL A 249 -14.83 19.40 1.65
CA VAL A 249 -13.43 19.47 2.10
C VAL A 249 -12.56 19.09 0.91
N VAL A 250 -12.19 20.11 0.15
CA VAL A 250 -11.37 19.96 -1.07
C VAL A 250 -10.16 20.88 -0.98
N SER A 251 -8.98 20.30 -1.09
CA SER A 251 -7.73 21.03 -1.18
C SER A 251 -7.12 20.85 -2.57
N GLN A 252 -6.61 21.94 -3.13
CA GLN A 252 -5.85 21.95 -4.38
C GLN A 252 -4.46 22.48 -4.08
N VAL A 253 -3.47 21.61 -4.18
CA VAL A 253 -2.10 21.95 -3.80
C VAL A 253 -1.18 21.76 -4.98
N GLY A 254 -0.47 22.82 -5.34
CA GLY A 254 0.65 22.80 -6.26
C GLY A 254 1.97 22.68 -5.50
N TYR A 255 2.90 21.90 -6.02
CA TYR A 255 4.24 21.75 -5.45
C TYR A 255 5.30 21.81 -6.56
N ASP A 256 6.44 22.43 -6.26
CA ASP A 256 7.62 22.51 -7.12
C ASP A 256 8.65 21.47 -6.65
N ARG A 257 8.92 20.50 -7.53
CA ARG A 257 9.71 19.29 -7.31
C ARG A 257 9.02 18.28 -6.40
N PRO A 258 8.94 17.00 -6.80
CA PRO A 258 8.24 15.97 -6.04
C PRO A 258 8.91 15.79 -4.67
N LEU A 259 8.24 16.29 -3.63
CA LEU A 259 8.51 15.96 -2.23
C LEU A 259 7.29 15.20 -1.75
N ASN A 260 7.49 14.08 -1.07
CA ASN A 260 6.38 13.23 -0.63
C ASN A 260 5.35 14.04 0.15
N GLY A 261 4.08 13.89 -0.23
CA GLY A 261 2.97 14.56 0.41
C GLY A 261 2.39 13.70 1.52
N TYR A 262 2.19 14.33 2.66
CA TYR A 262 1.37 13.79 3.73
C TYR A 262 0.08 14.58 3.82
N PHE A 263 -1.00 13.87 4.10
CA PHE A 263 -2.33 14.45 4.25
C PHE A 263 -2.90 13.97 5.56
N LEU A 264 -3.44 14.90 6.32
CA LEU A 264 -4.01 14.66 7.63
C LEU A 264 -5.49 14.97 7.53
N ALA A 265 -6.33 13.96 7.76
CA ALA A 265 -7.76 14.18 7.96
C ALA A 265 -7.99 14.37 9.47
N GLN A 266 -8.35 15.59 9.89
CA GLN A 266 -8.56 15.96 11.29
C GLN A 266 -10.06 15.98 11.60
N ARG A 267 -10.53 15.22 12.58
CA ARG A 267 -11.94 15.29 13.00
C ARG A 267 -12.12 16.33 14.11
N ARG A 268 -12.94 17.36 13.89
CA ARG A 268 -13.33 18.37 14.89
C ARG A 268 -14.54 17.93 15.71
N ASP A 269 -14.39 16.85 16.47
CA ASP A 269 -15.38 16.44 17.47
C ASP A 269 -14.68 16.06 18.79
N PRO A 270 -14.70 16.94 19.81
CA PRO A 270 -14.02 16.70 21.09
C PRO A 270 -14.68 15.62 21.95
N GLY A 271 -15.85 15.09 21.57
CA GLY A 271 -16.57 14.04 22.30
C GLY A 271 -16.58 12.68 21.59
N PHE A 272 -15.94 12.57 20.43
CA PHE A 272 -16.04 11.39 19.59
C PHE A 272 -15.24 10.20 20.14
N THR A 273 -15.97 9.15 20.49
CA THR A 273 -15.45 7.79 20.61
C THR A 273 -16.12 6.97 19.52
N ALA A 274 -15.35 6.56 18.51
CA ALA A 274 -15.90 6.19 17.22
C ALA A 274 -16.85 4.99 17.24
N GLU A 275 -18.06 5.19 16.74
CA GLU A 275 -18.94 4.13 16.23
C GLU A 275 -19.30 4.49 14.77
N ARG A 276 -18.72 3.74 13.83
CA ARG A 276 -19.01 3.68 12.39
C ARG A 276 -18.59 4.86 11.50
N PHE A 277 -17.88 4.48 10.43
CA PHE A 277 -17.82 5.18 9.16
C PHE A 277 -18.33 4.23 8.08
N THR A 278 -19.13 4.75 7.14
CA THR A 278 -19.54 4.07 5.90
C THR A 278 -19.05 4.83 4.70
#